data_AF-A0A7X0JL78-F1
#
_entry.id   AF-A0A7X0JL78-F1
#
_cell.length_a   1.000
_cell.length_b   1.000
_cell.length_c   1.000
_cell.angle_alpha   90.00
_cell.angle_beta   90.00
_cell.angle_gamma   90.00
#
_symmetry.space_group_name_H-M   'P 1'
#
loop_
_entity.id
_entity.type
_entity.pdbx_description
1 polymer ?
#
loop_
_entity_poly.entity_id
_entity_poly.type
_entity_poly.pdbx_seq_one_letter_code
_entity_poly.pdbx_strand_id
1 'polypeptide(L)' 'MHAGLCLLRLSAPQFWAMTPRELFAATGGLIKRTTSIERAGLETLMLAFPDG' A
#
# COMPACT_ATOMS: atom_id res chain seq x y z
N MET A 1 0.56 0.03 -7.99
CA MET A 1 -0.30 1.23 -8.00
C MET A 1 -1.62 0.88 -7.34
N HIS A 2 -1.80 1.18 -6.05
CA HIS A 2 -3.05 0.94 -5.31
C HIS A 2 -4.02 2.13 -5.54
N ALA A 3 -4.37 2.37 -6.81
CA ALA A 3 -5.03 3.60 -7.27
C ALA A 3 -6.37 3.34 -7.97
N GLY A 4 -7.10 2.31 -7.53
CA GLY A 4 -8.46 2.05 -8.01
C GLY A 4 -9.49 2.90 -7.25
N LEU A 5 -10.49 3.43 -7.96
CA LEU A 5 -11.69 4.07 -7.39
C LEU A 5 -12.30 3.26 -6.23
N CYS A 6 -12.30 1.93 -6.34
CA CYS A 6 -12.82 1.02 -5.31
C CYS A 6 -12.01 1.02 -4.00
N LEU A 7 -10.73 1.40 -4.04
CA LEU A 7 -9.87 1.46 -2.85
C LEU A 7 -10.01 2.80 -2.11
N LEU A 8 -10.24 3.88 -2.85
CA LEU A 8 -10.44 5.21 -2.27
C LEU A 8 -11.88 5.44 -1.79
N ARG A 9 -12.85 4.63 -2.24
CA ARG A 9 -14.30 4.75 -1.93
C ARG A 9 -14.86 6.16 -2.20
N LEU A 10 -14.28 6.88 -3.16
CA LEU A 10 -14.73 8.21 -3.57
C LEU A 10 -15.84 8.11 -4.62
N SER A 11 -16.75 9.08 -4.63
CA SER A 11 -17.64 9.25 -5.77
C SER A 11 -16.84 9.69 -7.00
N ALA A 12 -17.30 9.32 -8.20
CA ALA A 12 -16.60 9.66 -9.44
C ALA A 12 -16.33 11.17 -9.62
N PRO A 13 -17.27 12.09 -9.29
CA PRO A 13 -17.01 13.53 -9.38
C PRO A 13 -15.90 14.00 -8.42
N GLN A 14 -15.86 13.46 -7.21
CA GLN A 14 -14.82 13.81 -6.23
C GLN A 14 -13.45 13.35 -6.69
N PHE A 15 -13.35 12.15 -7.27
CA PHE A 15 -12.09 11.63 -7.81
C PHE A 15 -11.54 12.51 -8.94
N TRP A 16 -12.39 12.92 -9.89
CA TRP A 16 -11.96 13.77 -11.01
C TRP A 16 -11.68 15.22 -10.62
N ALA A 17 -12.20 15.68 -9.48
CA ALA A 17 -11.89 17.00 -8.93
C ALA A 17 -10.56 17.05 -8.15
N MET A 18 -9.95 15.90 -7.85
CA MET A 18 -8.70 15.85 -7.08
C MET A 18 -7.52 16.40 -7.87
N THR A 19 -6.67 17.14 -7.17
CA THR A 19 -5.37 17.55 -7.70
C THR A 19 -4.39 16.35 -7.71
N PRO A 20 -3.36 16.38 -8.56
CA PRO A 20 -2.34 15.32 -8.57
C PRO A 20 -1.65 15.10 -7.21
N ARG A 21 -1.51 16.16 -6.40
CA ARG A 21 -0.94 16.08 -5.05
C ARG A 21 -1.87 15.35 -4.08
N GLU A 22 -3.17 15.59 -4.16
CA GLU A 22 -4.16 14.87 -3.35
C GLU A 22 -4.27 13.41 -3.78
N LEU A 23 -4.18 13.12 -5.09
CA LEU A 23 -4.14 11.75 -5.59
C LEU A 23 -2.90 11.00 -5.10
N PHE A 24 -1.73 11.65 -5.11
CA PHE A 24 -0.50 11.10 -4.55
C PHE A 24 -0.64 10.76 -3.06
N ALA A 25 -1.25 11.63 -2.28
CA ALA A 25 -1.53 11.38 -0.87
C ALA A 25 -2.51 10.21 -0.67
N ALA A 26 -3.63 10.23 -1.38
CA ALA A 26 -4.71 9.23 -1.26
C ALA A 26 -4.25 7.82 -1.67
N THR A 27 -3.34 7.71 -2.64
CA THR A 27 -2.76 6.44 -3.10
C THR A 27 -1.62 5.92 -2.21
N GLY A 28 -1.37 6.56 -1.08
CA GLY A 28 -0.34 6.15 -0.12
C GLY A 28 1.06 6.67 -0.44
N GLY A 29 1.21 7.65 -1.34
CA GLY A 29 2.49 8.29 -1.64
C GLY A 29 3.11 9.05 -0.47
N LEU A 30 2.31 9.44 0.53
CA LEU A 30 2.77 10.02 1.79
C LEU A 30 3.05 8.99 2.89
N ILE A 31 2.61 7.73 2.70
CA ILE A 31 2.89 6.67 3.66
C ILE A 31 4.38 6.35 3.52
N LYS A 32 5.14 6.54 4.61
CA LYS A 32 6.52 6.03 4.66
C LYS A 32 6.43 4.54 4.38
N ARG A 33 7.10 4.08 3.31
CA ARG A 33 7.22 2.66 3.02
C ARG A 33 7.98 2.03 4.17
N THR A 34 7.26 1.55 5.17
CA THR A 34 7.82 0.69 6.20
C THR A 34 8.44 -0.48 5.45
N THR A 35 9.67 -0.83 5.80
CA THR A 35 10.27 -2.09 5.37
C THR A 35 9.40 -3.21 5.94
N SER A 36 8.38 -3.61 5.17
CA SER A 36 7.67 -4.86 5.41
C SER A 36 8.70 -5.97 5.35
N ILE A 37 8.50 -7.04 6.13
CA ILE A 37 9.29 -8.26 5.97
C ILE A 37 9.27 -8.62 4.48
N GLU A 38 10.44 -8.59 3.86
CA GLU A 38 10.61 -9.08 2.51
C GLU A 38 10.48 -10.60 2.52
N ARG A 39 10.12 -11.17 1.37
CA ARG A 39 9.93 -12.63 1.25
C ARG A 39 11.12 -13.41 1.80
N ALA A 40 12.34 -12.97 1.52
CA ALA A 40 13.56 -13.58 2.04
C ALA A 40 13.67 -13.51 3.58
N GLY A 41 13.22 -12.41 4.19
CA GLY A 41 13.16 -12.26 5.63
C GLY A 41 12.14 -13.21 6.27
N LEU A 42 11.00 -13.43 5.61
CA LEU A 42 10.00 -14.40 6.05
C LEU A 42 10.53 -15.84 5.96
N GLU A 43 11.16 -16.20 4.84
CA GLU A 43 11.78 -17.52 4.64
C GLU A 43 12.86 -17.80 5.69
N THR A 44 13.69 -16.80 6.02
CA THR A 44 14.70 -16.91 7.07
C THR A 44 14.06 -17.20 8.43
N LEU A 45 12.94 -16.54 8.77
CA LEU A 45 12.23 -16.79 10.02
C LEU A 45 11.59 -18.17 10.07
N MET A 46 11.01 -18.64 8.97
CA MET A 46 10.42 -19.99 8.89
C MET A 46 11.48 -21.09 9.05
N LEU A 47 12.70 -20.87 8.53
CA LEU A 47 13.82 -21.78 8.75
C LEU A 47 14.35 -21.73 10.20
N ALA A 48 14.34 -20.55 10.81
CA ALA A 48 14.83 -20.36 12.18
C ALA A 48 13.87 -20.93 13.25
N PHE A 49 12.56 -20.90 12.98
CA PHE A 49 11.51 -21.37 13.89
C PHE A 49 10.57 -22.34 13.17
N PRO A 50 11.00 -23.59 12.94
CA PRO A 50 10.14 -24.60 12.32
C PRO A 50 9.05 -25.07 13.31
N ASP A 51 7.80 -25.15 12.85
CA ASP A 51 6.63 -25.60 13.64
C ASP A 51 6.59 -27.14 13.80
N GLY A 52 7.72 -27.75 14.21
CA GLY A 52 7.90 -29.20 14.38
C GLY A 52 7.82 -29.69 15.82
#